data_AF-A0A949U168-F1
#
_entry.id   AF-A0A949U168-F1
#
_cell.length_a   1.000
_cell.length_b   1.000
_cell.length_c   1.000
_cell.angle_alpha   90.00
_cell.angle_beta   90.00
_cell.angle_gamma   90.00
#
_symmetry.space_group_name_H-M   'P 1'
#
loop_
_entity.id
_entity.type
_entity.pdbx_description
1 polymer ?
#
loop_
_entity_poly.entity_id
_entity_poly.type
_entity_poly.pdbx_seq_one_letter_code
_entity_poly.pdbx_strand_id
1 'polypeptide(L)'
;PHFGVMGVAPPQPELVNTNPPNYTGGNIDNWRIGKGATLYYPVAVAGALFSVGDPHASQGDAELCGTAIECSLTGVFQFVLHKAADLPGTPLAGLDYPLLETADEWLVHGFSYPDYLAALGADAQQAIFRKSSIDLAMRDAYRKMRNFLMSTQGLSEDEAISLMSIAADFGITQVVDGNWGVHAIIKKSIFPARAG
;
A
#
# COMPACT_ATOMS: atom_id res chain seq x y z
N PRO A 1 0.88 -17.46 -3.59
CA PRO A 1 0.06 -16.88 -4.68
C PRO A 1 -0.58 -15.55 -4.27
N HIS A 2 -0.43 -14.53 -5.11
CA HIS A 2 -0.91 -13.17 -4.89
C HIS A 2 -1.20 -12.48 -6.23
N PHE A 3 -1.78 -11.29 -6.17
CA PHE A 3 -1.97 -10.40 -7.32
C PHE A 3 -1.02 -9.20 -7.17
N GLY A 4 -0.08 -9.04 -8.10
CA GLY A 4 0.87 -7.93 -8.15
C GLY A 4 0.19 -6.59 -8.38
N VAL A 5 -0.67 -6.55 -9.40
CA VAL A 5 -1.56 -5.42 -9.73
C VAL A 5 -2.92 -5.60 -9.10
N MET A 6 -3.25 -4.75 -8.12
CA MET A 6 -4.62 -4.63 -7.58
C MET A 6 -4.88 -3.21 -7.05
N GLY A 7 -5.98 -2.59 -7.49
CA GLY A 7 -6.28 -1.21 -7.07
C GLY A 7 -7.55 -0.64 -7.69
N VAL A 8 -7.72 0.67 -7.49
CA VAL A 8 -8.84 1.48 -7.99
C VAL A 8 -8.31 2.56 -8.93
N ALA A 9 -9.14 3.02 -9.87
CA ALA A 9 -8.68 4.01 -10.86
C ALA A 9 -8.33 5.34 -10.17
N PRO A 10 -7.18 5.95 -10.51
CA PRO A 10 -6.81 7.26 -10.01
C PRO A 10 -7.57 8.35 -10.79
N PRO A 11 -7.57 9.62 -10.34
CA PRO A 11 -8.43 10.66 -10.89
C PRO A 11 -7.90 11.31 -12.17
N GLN A 12 -6.71 10.92 -12.63
CA GLN A 12 -6.13 11.45 -13.85
C GLN A 12 -7.02 11.12 -15.06
N PRO A 13 -7.31 12.11 -15.93
CA PRO A 13 -8.20 11.91 -17.08
C PRO A 13 -7.55 11.13 -18.22
N GLU A 14 -6.23 10.97 -18.18
CA GLU A 14 -5.42 10.27 -19.18
C GLU A 14 -5.21 8.80 -18.81
N LEU A 15 -4.73 8.01 -19.78
CA LEU A 15 -4.34 6.62 -19.53
C LEU A 15 -3.11 6.60 -18.61
N VAL A 16 -3.19 5.80 -17.55
CA VAL A 16 -2.12 5.64 -16.55
C VAL A 16 -1.43 4.30 -16.78
N ASN A 17 -0.09 4.32 -16.87
CA ASN A 17 0.75 3.14 -16.96
C ASN A 17 0.51 2.23 -15.74
N THR A 18 0.33 0.93 -15.98
CA THR A 18 0.06 -0.06 -14.94
C THR A 18 1.27 -0.38 -14.07
N ASN A 19 2.49 -0.15 -14.58
CA ASN A 19 3.71 -0.57 -13.88
C ASN A 19 3.94 0.17 -12.55
N PRO A 20 3.93 1.51 -12.45
CA PRO A 20 4.23 2.14 -11.16
C PRO A 20 3.04 2.04 -10.20
N PRO A 21 3.20 1.51 -8.97
CA PRO A 21 2.16 1.62 -7.96
C PRO A 21 1.94 3.07 -7.54
N ASN A 22 0.75 3.35 -7.00
CA ASN A 22 0.38 4.66 -6.50
C ASN A 22 -0.49 4.57 -5.24
N TYR A 23 -0.90 5.71 -4.68
CA TYR A 23 -1.79 5.75 -3.51
C TYR A 23 -3.13 5.00 -3.69
N THR A 24 -3.59 4.80 -4.93
CA THR A 24 -4.80 4.04 -5.27
C THR A 24 -4.56 2.54 -5.48
N GLY A 25 -3.35 2.04 -5.23
CA GLY A 25 -2.96 0.66 -5.47
C GLY A 25 -2.14 0.52 -6.76
N GLY A 26 -2.47 -0.46 -7.60
CA GLY A 26 -1.71 -0.76 -8.82
C GLY A 26 -0.70 -1.87 -8.56
N ASN A 27 0.46 -1.82 -9.23
CA ASN A 27 1.50 -2.86 -9.16
C ASN A 27 2.31 -2.77 -7.86
N ILE A 28 1.75 -3.26 -6.76
CA ILE A 28 2.41 -3.15 -5.45
C ILE A 28 3.49 -4.23 -5.30
N ASP A 29 3.26 -5.40 -5.89
CA ASP A 29 4.14 -6.58 -5.81
C ASP A 29 4.53 -6.95 -4.39
N ASN A 30 3.54 -6.93 -3.51
CA ASN A 30 3.67 -7.51 -2.18
C ASN A 30 3.12 -8.93 -2.19
N TRP A 31 3.99 -9.92 -1.98
CA TRP A 31 3.62 -11.34 -2.00
C TRP A 31 2.52 -11.74 -1.00
N ARG A 32 2.25 -10.85 -0.03
CA ARG A 32 1.23 -11.00 1.01
C ARG A 32 -0.19 -10.64 0.52
N ILE A 33 -0.36 -10.04 -0.67
CA ILE A 33 -1.66 -9.67 -1.27
C ILE A 33 -2.33 -10.90 -1.90
N GLY A 34 -2.66 -11.87 -1.06
CA GLY A 34 -3.21 -13.16 -1.48
C GLY A 34 -4.44 -13.59 -0.68
N LYS A 35 -4.72 -14.88 -0.67
CA LYS A 35 -5.84 -15.45 0.10
C LYS A 35 -5.71 -15.11 1.58
N GLY A 36 -6.78 -14.56 2.18
CA GLY A 36 -6.83 -14.18 3.59
C GLY A 36 -6.40 -12.73 3.88
N ALA A 37 -5.89 -12.02 2.88
CA ALA A 37 -5.64 -10.58 2.94
C ALA A 37 -6.92 -9.77 2.70
N THR A 38 -7.02 -8.61 3.36
CA THR A 38 -7.99 -7.56 3.04
C THR A 38 -7.22 -6.29 2.68
N LEU A 39 -7.55 -5.72 1.53
CA LEU A 39 -6.94 -4.48 1.03
C LEU A 39 -7.95 -3.34 1.10
N TYR A 40 -7.48 -2.19 1.57
CA TYR A 40 -8.25 -0.95 1.63
C TYR A 40 -7.58 0.09 0.72
N TYR A 41 -8.37 0.67 -0.18
CA TYR A 41 -7.91 1.68 -1.13
C TYR A 41 -8.73 2.97 -0.99
N PRO A 42 -8.09 4.15 -1.07
CA PRO A 42 -8.80 5.42 -1.15
C PRO A 42 -9.50 5.54 -2.51
N VAL A 43 -10.83 5.76 -2.49
CA VAL A 43 -11.63 5.93 -3.71
C VAL A 43 -11.40 7.34 -4.28
N ALA A 44 -10.73 7.43 -5.44
CA ALA A 44 -10.42 8.70 -6.08
C ALA A 44 -11.43 9.15 -7.15
N VAL A 45 -12.19 8.21 -7.71
CA VAL A 45 -13.21 8.46 -8.75
C VAL A 45 -14.53 7.78 -8.43
N ALA A 46 -15.62 8.29 -9.02
CA ALA A 46 -16.94 7.70 -8.86
C ALA A 46 -16.96 6.24 -9.31
N GLY A 47 -17.49 5.35 -8.45
CA GLY A 47 -17.53 3.91 -8.70
C GLY A 47 -16.25 3.16 -8.38
N ALA A 48 -15.18 3.85 -7.95
CA ALA A 48 -13.84 3.32 -7.68
C ALA A 48 -13.12 2.72 -8.91
N LEU A 49 -13.83 1.96 -9.75
CA LEU A 49 -13.31 1.30 -10.95
C LEU A 49 -12.17 0.33 -10.60
N PHE A 50 -12.47 -0.62 -9.71
CA PHE A 50 -11.54 -1.66 -9.29
C PHE A 50 -11.09 -2.53 -10.48
N SER A 51 -9.81 -2.89 -10.50
CA SER A 51 -9.22 -3.88 -11.40
C SER A 51 -8.16 -4.71 -10.66
N VAL A 52 -7.92 -5.92 -11.17
CA VAL A 52 -6.92 -6.86 -10.64
C VAL A 52 -6.26 -7.62 -11.78
N GLY A 53 -4.97 -7.87 -11.67
CA GLY A 53 -4.14 -8.52 -12.69
C GLY A 53 -2.82 -8.98 -12.10
N ASP A 54 -1.84 -9.18 -12.99
CA ASP A 54 -0.48 -9.60 -12.66
C ASP A 54 -0.39 -10.73 -11.61
N PRO A 55 -0.98 -11.90 -11.93
CA PRO A 55 -1.10 -12.97 -10.97
C PRO A 55 0.24 -13.70 -10.80
N HIS A 56 0.69 -13.82 -9.55
CA HIS A 56 1.99 -14.40 -9.21
C HIS A 56 1.81 -15.68 -8.38
N ALA A 57 2.46 -16.77 -8.79
CA ALA A 57 2.50 -17.99 -7.99
C ALA A 57 3.29 -17.77 -6.70
N SER A 58 4.44 -17.11 -6.81
CA SER A 58 5.32 -16.72 -5.69
C SER A 58 6.25 -15.59 -6.11
N GLN A 59 6.72 -14.81 -5.14
CA GLN A 59 7.70 -13.75 -5.31
C GLN A 59 8.47 -13.60 -3.99
N GLY A 60 9.70 -13.09 -4.04
CA GLY A 60 10.41 -12.61 -2.86
C GLY A 60 10.19 -11.11 -2.66
N ASP A 61 10.33 -10.66 -1.41
CA ASP A 61 10.48 -9.23 -1.13
C ASP A 61 11.65 -8.66 -1.98
N ALA A 62 11.40 -7.55 -2.69
CA ALA A 62 12.23 -6.86 -3.68
C ALA A 62 12.04 -7.21 -5.17
N GLU A 63 11.48 -8.37 -5.53
CA GLU A 63 11.27 -8.77 -6.94
C GLU A 63 12.50 -8.56 -7.85
N LEU A 64 13.66 -8.97 -7.34
CA LEU A 64 14.96 -8.45 -7.79
C LEU A 64 15.24 -8.53 -9.30
N CYS A 65 14.76 -9.56 -10.00
CA CYS A 65 15.02 -9.74 -11.42
C CYS A 65 14.01 -9.05 -12.35
N GLY A 66 13.03 -8.33 -11.80
CA GLY A 66 12.02 -7.59 -12.57
C GLY A 66 10.67 -8.27 -12.69
N THR A 67 10.54 -9.52 -12.27
CA THR A 67 9.29 -10.29 -12.32
C THR A 67 9.23 -11.30 -11.18
N ALA A 68 8.03 -11.76 -10.88
CA ALA A 68 7.76 -12.87 -10.00
C ALA A 68 7.80 -14.21 -10.76
N ILE A 69 7.26 -15.26 -10.15
CA ILE A 69 6.79 -16.44 -10.90
C ILE A 69 5.42 -16.10 -11.49
N GLU A 70 5.43 -15.52 -12.69
CA GLU A 70 4.23 -15.14 -13.45
C GLU A 70 3.32 -16.34 -13.74
N CYS A 71 2.08 -16.31 -13.25
CA CYS A 71 1.19 -17.46 -13.32
C CYS A 71 -0.27 -17.07 -13.19
N SER A 72 -1.10 -17.42 -14.19
CA SER A 72 -2.54 -17.14 -14.17
C SER A 72 -3.23 -17.63 -12.90
N LEU A 73 -4.03 -16.76 -12.27
CA LEU A 73 -4.83 -17.08 -11.08
C LEU A 73 -6.30 -16.67 -11.28
N THR A 74 -7.17 -17.25 -10.47
CA THR A 74 -8.55 -16.80 -10.29
C THR A 74 -8.78 -16.53 -8.82
N GLY A 75 -9.20 -15.31 -8.49
CA GLY A 75 -9.53 -14.88 -7.12
C GLY A 75 -11.03 -14.69 -6.95
N VAL A 76 -11.51 -14.88 -5.73
CA VAL A 76 -12.87 -14.51 -5.31
C VAL A 76 -12.74 -13.39 -4.30
N PHE A 77 -13.43 -12.27 -4.55
CA PHE A 77 -13.31 -11.05 -3.76
C PHE A 77 -14.67 -10.63 -3.22
N GLN A 78 -14.68 -10.02 -2.03
CA GLN A 78 -15.83 -9.31 -1.49
C GLN A 78 -15.50 -7.82 -1.45
N PHE A 79 -16.44 -6.99 -1.89
CA PHE A 79 -16.29 -5.53 -1.88
C PHE A 79 -17.17 -4.92 -0.79
N VAL A 80 -16.57 -4.11 0.08
CA VAL A 80 -17.25 -3.37 1.13
C VAL A 80 -16.88 -1.89 0.99
N LEU A 81 -17.91 -1.05 0.84
CA LEU A 81 -17.70 0.40 0.77
C LEU A 81 -17.75 0.99 2.18
N HIS A 82 -16.67 1.65 2.59
CA HIS A 82 -16.61 2.46 3.79
C HIS A 82 -16.81 3.94 3.42
N LYS A 83 -17.84 4.58 3.96
CA LYS A 83 -18.11 5.99 3.66
C LYS A 83 -17.14 6.88 4.44
N ALA A 84 -16.70 7.98 3.83
CA ALA A 84 -15.79 8.94 4.45
C ALA A 84 -16.24 9.41 5.85
N ALA A 85 -17.56 9.58 6.03
CA ALA A 85 -18.17 9.98 7.31
C ALA A 85 -18.01 8.94 8.43
N ASP A 86 -17.81 7.66 8.07
CA ASP A 86 -17.72 6.53 8.99
C ASP A 86 -16.26 6.11 9.25
N LEU A 87 -15.29 6.76 8.62
CA LEU A 87 -13.86 6.44 8.82
C LEU A 87 -13.28 6.91 10.17
N PRO A 88 -13.64 8.08 10.72
CA PRO A 88 -13.11 8.52 12.01
C PRO A 88 -13.31 7.48 13.12
N GLY A 89 -12.27 7.20 13.91
CA GLY A 89 -12.29 6.19 14.99
C GLY A 89 -12.06 4.75 14.52
N THR A 90 -11.97 4.50 13.22
CA THR A 90 -11.67 3.17 12.65
C THR A 90 -10.20 3.02 12.29
N PRO A 91 -9.70 1.81 11.97
CA PRO A 91 -8.36 1.63 11.38
C PRO A 91 -8.16 2.31 10.02
N LEU A 92 -9.23 2.85 9.42
CA LEU A 92 -9.20 3.52 8.11
C LEU A 92 -9.23 5.04 8.24
N ALA A 93 -9.16 5.59 9.46
CA ALA A 93 -9.18 7.03 9.70
C ALA A 93 -8.00 7.71 8.99
N GLY A 94 -8.30 8.65 8.09
CA GLY A 94 -7.28 9.39 7.35
C GLY A 94 -6.52 8.55 6.31
N LEU A 95 -7.04 7.39 5.90
CA LEU A 95 -6.39 6.52 4.92
C LEU A 95 -6.26 7.21 3.54
N ASP A 96 -5.03 7.40 3.09
CA ASP A 96 -4.67 7.99 1.80
C ASP A 96 -3.67 7.13 1.00
N TYR A 97 -3.57 5.83 1.31
CA TYR A 97 -2.69 4.87 0.64
C TYR A 97 -3.26 3.43 0.71
N PRO A 98 -2.66 2.44 0.01
CA PRO A 98 -3.07 1.04 0.12
C PRO A 98 -2.69 0.46 1.50
N LEU A 99 -3.69 0.09 2.29
CA LEU A 99 -3.49 -0.61 3.57
C LEU A 99 -3.86 -2.07 3.41
N LEU A 100 -2.98 -2.96 3.88
CA LEU A 100 -3.22 -4.40 3.93
C LEU A 100 -3.45 -4.84 5.38
N GLU A 101 -4.48 -5.66 5.56
CA GLU A 101 -4.82 -6.31 6.81
C GLU A 101 -4.80 -7.83 6.62
N THR A 102 -4.14 -8.53 7.54
CA THR A 102 -4.24 -10.00 7.68
C THR A 102 -4.96 -10.33 8.99
N ALA A 103 -5.04 -11.61 9.38
CA ALA A 103 -5.58 -11.98 10.68
C ALA A 103 -4.84 -11.28 11.83
N ASP A 104 -3.51 -11.21 11.75
CA ASP A 104 -2.63 -10.86 12.87
C ASP A 104 -1.81 -9.59 12.64
N GLU A 105 -1.81 -9.01 11.43
CA GLU A 105 -0.90 -7.93 11.04
C GLU A 105 -1.62 -6.80 10.29
N TRP A 106 -1.06 -5.60 10.45
CA TRP A 106 -1.30 -4.46 9.56
C TRP A 106 -0.03 -4.19 8.76
N LEU A 107 -0.21 -3.89 7.47
CA LEU A 107 0.87 -3.54 6.56
C LEU A 107 0.54 -2.25 5.83
N VAL A 108 1.40 -1.25 5.98
CA VAL A 108 1.34 0.00 5.19
C VAL A 108 2.34 -0.09 4.04
N HIS A 109 2.01 0.52 2.91
CA HIS A 109 2.88 0.54 1.72
C HIS A 109 3.38 1.95 1.47
N GLY A 110 4.67 2.18 1.67
CA GLY A 110 5.38 3.37 1.24
C GLY A 110 5.94 3.21 -0.17
N PHE A 111 5.97 4.31 -0.91
CA PHE A 111 6.52 4.36 -2.27
C PHE A 111 7.52 5.51 -2.41
N SER A 112 8.36 5.47 -3.44
CA SER A 112 9.30 6.57 -3.75
C SER A 112 8.56 7.91 -3.80
N TYR A 113 7.34 7.91 -4.33
CA TYR A 113 6.38 9.00 -4.24
C TYR A 113 5.01 8.45 -3.83
N PRO A 114 4.38 8.94 -2.74
CA PRO A 114 3.06 8.46 -2.33
C PRO A 114 1.97 8.68 -3.39
N ASP A 115 1.93 9.88 -3.99
CA ASP A 115 1.20 10.16 -5.22
C ASP A 115 2.17 10.63 -6.31
N TYR A 116 2.71 9.69 -7.11
CA TYR A 116 3.73 10.03 -8.10
C TYR A 116 3.16 10.88 -9.25
N LEU A 117 1.89 10.68 -9.60
CA LEU A 117 1.20 11.41 -10.66
C LEU A 117 1.06 12.89 -10.30
N ALA A 118 0.66 13.18 -9.06
CA ALA A 118 0.62 14.57 -8.59
C ALA A 118 2.02 15.16 -8.34
N ALA A 119 2.92 14.40 -7.70
CA ALA A 119 4.22 14.90 -7.27
C ALA A 119 5.18 15.21 -8.42
N LEU A 120 5.07 14.50 -9.54
CA LEU A 120 5.97 14.65 -10.69
C LEU A 120 5.33 15.41 -11.86
N GLY A 121 4.05 15.77 -11.77
CA GLY A 121 3.34 16.60 -12.75
C GLY A 121 3.13 15.92 -14.10
N ALA A 122 3.07 16.70 -15.17
CA ALA A 122 2.66 16.22 -16.50
C ALA A 122 3.57 15.12 -17.09
N ASP A 123 4.84 15.04 -16.66
CA ASP A 123 5.79 14.01 -17.13
C ASP A 123 5.94 12.85 -16.14
N ALA A 124 5.04 12.74 -15.15
CA ALA A 124 5.15 11.77 -14.05
C ALA A 124 5.39 10.35 -14.54
N GLN A 125 4.66 9.92 -15.57
CA GLN A 125 4.70 8.56 -16.10
C GLN A 125 6.03 8.18 -16.77
N GLN A 126 6.85 9.16 -17.20
CA GLN A 126 8.21 8.90 -17.70
C GLN A 126 9.26 9.21 -16.63
N ALA A 127 9.07 10.29 -15.89
CA ALA A 127 10.01 10.76 -14.88
C ALA A 127 10.19 9.78 -13.72
N ILE A 128 9.13 9.03 -13.36
CA ILE A 128 9.16 8.09 -12.23
C ILE A 128 10.26 7.03 -12.37
N PHE A 129 10.50 6.52 -13.57
CA PHE A 129 11.54 5.52 -13.86
C PHE A 129 12.98 6.05 -13.74
N ARG A 130 13.16 7.36 -13.57
CA ARG A 130 14.47 8.00 -13.33
C ARG A 130 14.59 8.56 -11.91
N LYS A 131 13.55 8.40 -11.09
CA LYS A 131 13.41 9.02 -9.76
C LYS A 131 13.13 8.00 -8.65
N SER A 132 13.21 6.72 -8.97
CA SER A 132 13.06 5.61 -8.04
C SER A 132 14.06 5.71 -6.88
N SER A 133 13.60 5.48 -5.65
CA SER A 133 14.46 5.55 -4.46
C SER A 133 13.88 4.78 -3.28
N ILE A 134 14.65 3.82 -2.77
CA ILE A 134 14.32 3.13 -1.51
C ILE A 134 14.36 4.09 -0.32
N ASP A 135 15.25 5.08 -0.32
CA ASP A 135 15.31 6.08 0.76
C ASP A 135 14.02 6.92 0.82
N LEU A 136 13.47 7.30 -0.34
CA LEU A 136 12.19 8.00 -0.41
C LEU A 136 11.03 7.09 0.00
N ALA A 137 11.02 5.83 -0.46
CA ALA A 137 10.02 4.85 -0.09
C ALA A 137 10.02 4.54 1.41
N MET A 138 11.20 4.45 2.03
CA MET A 138 11.35 4.28 3.48
C MET A 138 10.80 5.50 4.24
N ARG A 139 11.09 6.71 3.78
CA ARG A 139 10.54 7.94 4.39
C ARG A 139 9.01 8.00 4.27
N ASP A 140 8.47 7.54 3.16
CA ASP A 140 7.02 7.47 2.95
C ASP A 140 6.38 6.40 3.87
N ALA A 141 6.96 5.19 3.92
CA ALA A 141 6.51 4.13 4.83
C ALA A 141 6.55 4.58 6.30
N TYR A 142 7.60 5.29 6.71
CA TYR A 142 7.71 5.91 8.03
C TYR A 142 6.55 6.88 8.30
N ARG A 143 6.27 7.81 7.38
CA ARG A 143 5.17 8.78 7.53
C ARG A 143 3.82 8.07 7.63
N LYS A 144 3.60 7.05 6.80
CA LYS A 144 2.35 6.27 6.78
C LYS A 144 2.15 5.47 8.05
N MET A 145 3.19 4.77 8.52
CA MET A 145 3.13 4.04 9.79
C MET A 145 2.92 4.99 10.97
N ARG A 146 3.64 6.12 11.00
CA ARG A 146 3.46 7.15 12.04
C ARG A 146 2.02 7.67 12.04
N ASN A 147 1.50 8.04 10.88
CA ASN A 147 0.13 8.51 10.74
C ASN A 147 -0.88 7.44 11.15
N PHE A 148 -0.69 6.17 10.76
CA PHE A 148 -1.54 5.05 11.16
C PHE A 148 -1.58 4.88 12.68
N LEU A 149 -0.42 4.87 13.33
CA LEU A 149 -0.30 4.75 14.77
C LEU A 149 -0.98 5.91 15.51
N MET A 150 -0.76 7.14 15.05
CA MET A 150 -1.34 8.32 15.70
C MET A 150 -2.85 8.41 15.50
N SER A 151 -3.33 8.24 14.26
CA SER A 151 -4.74 8.44 13.91
C SER A 151 -5.64 7.27 14.31
N THR A 152 -5.09 6.05 14.42
CA THR A 152 -5.89 4.85 14.64
C THR A 152 -5.59 4.12 15.94
N GLN A 153 -4.40 4.28 16.51
CA GLN A 153 -4.00 3.60 17.76
C GLN A 153 -3.89 4.57 18.95
N GLY A 154 -4.21 5.86 18.75
CA GLY A 154 -4.27 6.87 19.81
C GLY A 154 -2.90 7.24 20.39
N LEU A 155 -1.82 6.98 19.66
CA LEU A 155 -0.46 7.30 20.10
C LEU A 155 -0.10 8.76 19.78
N SER A 156 0.70 9.38 20.65
CA SER A 156 1.43 10.60 20.31
C SER A 156 2.52 10.34 19.26
N GLU A 157 3.10 11.39 18.71
CA GLU A 157 4.21 11.26 17.75
C GLU A 157 5.43 10.56 18.36
N ASP A 158 5.82 10.93 19.59
CA ASP A 158 6.95 10.33 20.29
C ASP A 158 6.73 8.84 20.58
N GLU A 159 5.51 8.46 21.01
CA GLU A 159 5.13 7.06 21.22
C GLU A 159 5.13 6.28 19.92
N ALA A 160 4.61 6.85 18.83
CA ALA A 160 4.58 6.20 17.52
C ALA A 160 6.01 5.93 17.01
N ILE A 161 6.89 6.94 17.07
CA ILE A 161 8.29 6.83 16.65
C ILE A 161 9.02 5.78 17.49
N SER A 162 8.86 5.82 18.80
CA SER A 162 9.46 4.83 19.71
C SER A 162 8.99 3.42 19.36
N LEU A 163 7.66 3.23 19.24
CA LEU A 163 7.07 1.92 18.97
C LEU A 163 7.50 1.34 17.63
N MET A 164 7.42 2.11 16.55
CA MET A 164 7.80 1.60 15.22
C MET A 164 9.30 1.27 15.12
N SER A 165 10.14 1.89 15.95
CA SER A 165 11.58 1.61 15.97
C SER A 165 11.92 0.27 16.65
N ILE A 166 11.03 -0.25 17.51
CA ILE A 166 11.29 -1.45 18.32
C ILE A 166 10.34 -2.62 18.04
N ALA A 167 9.22 -2.37 17.35
CA ALA A 167 8.15 -3.35 17.16
C ALA A 167 7.53 -3.38 15.75
N ALA A 168 7.97 -2.50 14.84
CA ALA A 168 7.58 -2.58 13.43
C ALA A 168 8.79 -3.00 12.58
N ASP A 169 8.52 -3.84 11.58
CA ASP A 169 9.52 -4.29 10.62
C ASP A 169 9.31 -3.59 9.28
N PHE A 170 10.35 -2.99 8.72
CA PHE A 170 10.33 -2.35 7.41
C PHE A 170 11.08 -3.23 6.39
N GLY A 171 10.39 -3.59 5.31
CA GLY A 171 10.92 -4.46 4.26
C GLY A 171 10.77 -3.84 2.87
N ILE A 172 11.66 -4.22 1.96
CA ILE A 172 11.56 -3.81 0.55
C ILE A 172 10.44 -4.61 -0.10
N THR A 173 9.49 -3.95 -0.74
CA THR A 173 8.41 -4.62 -1.47
C THR A 173 8.88 -5.01 -2.87
N GLN A 174 9.31 -4.02 -3.65
CA GLN A 174 9.86 -4.18 -4.99
C GLN A 174 10.82 -3.02 -5.32
N VAL A 175 11.73 -3.26 -6.26
CA VAL A 175 12.67 -2.25 -6.81
C VAL A 175 12.69 -2.23 -8.34
N VAL A 176 11.56 -2.51 -8.99
CA VAL A 176 11.53 -2.74 -10.45
C VAL A 176 10.44 -1.96 -11.20
N ASP A 177 9.49 -1.34 -10.49
CA ASP A 177 8.31 -0.71 -11.10
C ASP A 177 8.41 0.79 -11.37
N GLY A 178 9.59 1.37 -11.22
CA GLY A 178 9.78 2.82 -11.25
C GLY A 178 9.37 3.49 -9.94
N ASN A 179 8.15 3.31 -9.42
CA ASN A 179 7.79 3.80 -8.09
C ASN A 179 8.08 2.73 -7.03
N TRP A 180 9.34 2.60 -6.62
CA TRP A 180 9.78 1.52 -5.72
C TRP A 180 9.06 1.54 -4.37
N GLY A 181 8.87 0.36 -3.78
CA GLY A 181 8.06 0.16 -2.59
C GLY A 181 8.83 -0.33 -1.36
N VAL A 182 8.42 0.16 -0.19
CA VAL A 182 8.79 -0.35 1.13
C VAL A 182 7.49 -0.60 1.90
N HIS A 183 7.34 -1.77 2.50
CA HIS A 183 6.23 -2.07 3.40
C HIS A 183 6.68 -1.98 4.86
N ALA A 184 5.79 -1.54 5.75
CA ALA A 184 6.01 -1.62 7.19
C ALA A 184 4.94 -2.48 7.83
N ILE A 185 5.36 -3.46 8.63
CA ILE A 185 4.52 -4.48 9.26
C ILE A 185 4.45 -4.21 10.75
N ILE A 186 3.25 -4.29 11.31
CA ILE A 186 3.05 -4.25 12.76
C ILE A 186 2.00 -5.28 13.20
N LYS A 187 2.29 -6.00 14.27
CA LYS A 187 1.40 -7.04 14.79
C LYS A 187 0.20 -6.42 15.51
N LYS A 188 -0.99 -6.97 15.32
CA LYS A 188 -2.20 -6.52 16.04
C LYS A 188 -2.14 -6.83 17.53
N SER A 189 -1.47 -7.94 17.89
CA SER A 189 -1.43 -8.45 19.27
C SER A 189 -0.70 -7.57 20.28
N ILE A 190 0.07 -6.57 19.82
CA ILE A 190 0.78 -5.66 20.73
C ILE A 190 -0.09 -4.48 21.18
N PHE A 191 -1.25 -4.27 20.55
CA PHE A 191 -2.18 -3.22 20.93
C PHE A 191 -3.22 -3.75 21.93
N PRO A 192 -3.68 -2.90 22.87
CA PRO A 192 -4.81 -3.26 23.71
C PRO A 192 -6.07 -3.44 22.86
N ALA A 193 -7.00 -4.28 23.33
CA ALA A 193 -8.32 -4.36 22.73
C ALA A 193 -8.96 -2.96 22.71
N ARG A 194 -9.47 -2.53 21.54
CA ARG A 194 -10.19 -1.26 21.45
C ARG A 194 -11.45 -1.36 22.32
N ALA A 195 -11.69 -0.34 23.15
CA ALA A 195 -12.99 -0.15 23.77
C ALA A 195 -13.98 0.13 22.61
N GLY A 196 -14.93 -0.79 22.41
CA GLY A 196 -15.95 -0.69 21.37
C GLY A 196 -16.95 0.43 21.61
#